data_AF-A0A7S3M540-F1
#
_entry.id   AF-A0A7S3M540-F1
#
_cell.length_a   1.000
_cell.length_b   1.000
_cell.length_c   1.000
_cell.angle_alpha   90.00
_cell.angle_beta   90.00
_cell.angle_gamma   90.00
#
_symmetry.space_group_name_H-M   'P 1'
#
loop_
_entity.id
_entity.type
_entity.pdbx_description
1 polymer ?
#
loop_
_entity_poly.entity_id
_entity_poly.type
_entity_poly.pdbx_seq_one_letter_code
_entity_poly.pdbx_strand_id
1 'polypeptide(L)'
;GGSVISQELEVSLHMAFVEARSARHEFITVEHLLLALLDNASAVEVLRACAANLDDLRRNLRQFVSENTPVIPSGAEVDTQPTLGFQRVIQRAIMHVSEIKKA
;
A
#
# COMPACT_ATOMS: atom_id res chain seq x y z
N GLY A 1 -0.75 -19.47 -15.36
CA GLY A 1 -0.15 -19.45 -14.01
C GLY A 1 -1.00 -18.54 -13.16
N GLY A 2 -1.74 -19.11 -12.20
CA GLY A 2 -2.71 -18.34 -11.41
C GLY A 2 -2.00 -17.41 -10.44
N SER A 3 -2.38 -16.13 -10.41
CA SER A 3 -1.78 -15.17 -9.49
C SER A 3 -1.95 -15.62 -8.03
N VAL A 4 -0.91 -15.35 -7.24
CA VAL A 4 -0.81 -15.67 -5.80
C VAL A 4 -1.59 -14.65 -4.96
N ILE A 5 -2.04 -13.55 -5.55
CA ILE A 5 -2.81 -12.48 -4.90
C ILE A 5 -4.06 -12.17 -5.75
N SER A 6 -5.14 -11.67 -5.14
CA SER A 6 -6.33 -11.25 -5.89
C SER A 6 -6.00 -10.07 -6.81
N GLN A 7 -6.65 -10.02 -7.98
CA GLN A 7 -6.48 -8.91 -8.94
C GLN A 7 -6.79 -7.54 -8.30
N GLU A 8 -7.77 -7.49 -7.39
CA GLU A 8 -8.13 -6.26 -6.67
C GLU A 8 -6.97 -5.74 -5.78
N LEU A 9 -6.26 -6.65 -5.11
CA LEU A 9 -5.10 -6.30 -4.30
C LEU A 9 -3.88 -5.97 -5.18
N GLU A 10 -3.69 -6.63 -6.33
CA GLU A 10 -2.67 -6.22 -7.31
C GLU A 10 -2.87 -4.78 -7.79
N VAL A 11 -4.12 -4.39 -8.08
CA VAL A 11 -4.45 -2.99 -8.44
C VAL A 11 -4.11 -2.05 -7.30
N SER A 12 -4.49 -2.38 -6.07
CA SER A 12 -4.21 -1.55 -4.89
C SER A 12 -2.70 -1.37 -4.67
N LEU A 13 -1.92 -2.44 -4.87
CA LEU A 13 -0.46 -2.39 -4.81
C LEU A 13 0.10 -1.50 -5.91
N HIS A 14 -0.36 -1.66 -7.14
CA HIS A 14 0.09 -0.82 -8.26
C HIS A 14 -0.18 0.67 -7.98
N MET A 15 -1.35 1.01 -7.45
CA MET A 15 -1.69 2.39 -7.11
C MET A 15 -0.78 2.97 -6.02
N ALA A 16 -0.43 2.18 -5.00
CA ALA A 16 0.54 2.63 -3.98
C ALA A 16 1.92 2.95 -4.58
N PHE A 17 2.38 2.17 -5.56
CA PHE A 17 3.62 2.45 -6.30
C PHE A 17 3.52 3.70 -7.17
N VAL A 18 2.42 3.87 -7.89
CA VAL A 18 2.19 5.03 -8.77
C VAL A 18 2.17 6.32 -7.95
N GLU A 19 1.44 6.34 -6.84
CA GLU A 19 1.33 7.53 -5.98
C GLU A 19 2.68 7.91 -5.37
N ALA A 20 3.41 6.94 -4.79
CA ALA A 20 4.73 7.19 -4.20
C ALA A 20 5.74 7.72 -5.23
N ARG A 21 5.76 7.16 -6.45
CA ARG A 21 6.64 7.62 -7.53
C ARG A 21 6.28 8.99 -8.03
N SER A 22 4.99 9.27 -8.21
CA SER A 22 4.48 10.58 -8.64
C SER A 22 4.86 11.68 -7.63
N ALA A 23 4.78 11.36 -6.33
CA ALA A 23 5.21 12.24 -5.25
C ALA A 23 6.75 12.30 -5.07
N ARG A 24 7.51 11.54 -5.87
CA ARG A 24 8.97 11.36 -5.74
C ARG A 24 9.41 10.95 -4.34
N HIS A 25 8.58 10.17 -3.64
CA HIS A 25 8.97 9.58 -2.37
C HIS A 25 10.11 8.60 -2.59
N GLU A 26 11.13 8.66 -1.73
CA GLU A 26 12.24 7.73 -1.72
C GLU A 26 11.76 6.32 -1.36
N PHE A 27 10.73 6.24 -0.51
CA PHE A 27 10.22 4.98 0.00
C PHE A 27 8.73 4.74 -0.24
N ILE A 28 8.39 3.47 -0.48
CA ILE A 28 7.01 2.96 -0.41
C ILE A 28 6.83 2.26 0.93
N THR A 29 5.89 2.77 1.71
CA THR A 29 5.66 2.36 3.10
C THR A 29 4.31 1.65 3.23
N VAL A 30 4.03 1.06 4.39
CA VAL A 30 2.73 0.41 4.65
C VAL A 30 1.58 1.41 4.68
N GLU A 31 1.86 2.68 4.94
CA GLU A 31 0.88 3.76 4.91
C GLU A 31 0.43 4.07 3.49
N HIS A 32 1.33 4.00 2.49
CA HIS A 32 0.96 4.09 1.08
C HIS A 32 0.04 2.93 0.67
N LEU A 33 0.34 1.72 1.15
CA LEU A 33 -0.51 0.56 0.90
C LEU A 33 -1.89 0.75 1.54
N LEU A 34 -1.95 1.18 2.81
CA LEU A 34 -3.21 1.41 3.49
C LEU A 34 -4.02 2.51 2.82
N LEU A 35 -3.38 3.58 2.36
CA LEU A 35 -4.02 4.67 1.62
C LEU A 35 -4.67 4.15 0.32
N ALA A 36 -3.96 3.33 -0.45
CA ALA A 36 -4.51 2.71 -1.66
C ALA A 36 -5.65 1.73 -1.35
N LEU A 37 -5.59 1.02 -0.21
CA LEU A 37 -6.67 0.13 0.25
C LEU A 37 -7.93 0.91 0.66
N LEU A 38 -7.87 2.21 0.90
CA LEU A 38 -9.08 3.01 1.14
C LEU A 38 -9.94 3.20 -0.12
N ASP A 39 -9.44 2.82 -1.29
CA ASP A 39 -10.17 2.79 -2.57
C ASP A 39 -10.45 1.35 -3.05
N ASN A 40 -10.07 0.34 -2.26
CA ASN A 40 -10.36 -1.07 -2.51
C ASN A 40 -11.72 -1.44 -1.87
N ALA A 41 -12.66 -1.94 -2.67
CA ALA A 41 -14.04 -2.15 -2.22
C ALA A 41 -14.11 -3.15 -1.06
N SER A 42 -13.41 -4.28 -1.19
CA SER A 42 -13.35 -5.32 -0.17
C SER A 42 -12.73 -4.80 1.15
N ALA A 43 -11.67 -4.01 1.07
CA ALA A 43 -11.02 -3.44 2.25
C ALA A 43 -11.88 -2.35 2.92
N VAL A 44 -12.57 -1.54 2.13
CA VAL A 44 -13.50 -0.51 2.62
C VAL A 44 -14.63 -1.13 3.44
N GLU A 45 -15.20 -2.26 2.99
CA GLU A 45 -16.22 -2.99 3.75
C GLU A 45 -15.70 -3.42 5.12
N VAL A 46 -14.50 -4.02 5.18
CA VAL A 46 -13.86 -4.45 6.43
C VAL A 46 -13.57 -3.27 7.35
N LEU A 47 -12.99 -2.18 6.83
CA LEU A 47 -12.67 -0.99 7.62
C LEU A 47 -13.93 -0.33 8.20
N ARG A 48 -15.02 -0.27 7.43
CA ARG A 48 -16.32 0.23 7.92
C ARG A 48 -16.92 -0.68 8.98
N ALA A 49 -16.79 -2.00 8.83
CA ALA A 49 -17.22 -2.95 9.87
C ALA A 49 -16.41 -2.79 11.17
N CYS A 50 -15.16 -2.33 11.08
CA CYS A 50 -14.34 -1.92 12.22
C CYS A 50 -14.65 -0.50 12.74
N ALA A 51 -15.73 0.14 12.28
CA ALA A 51 -16.14 1.49 12.62
C ALA A 51 -15.08 2.58 12.31
N ALA A 52 -14.21 2.35 11.33
CA ALA A 52 -13.23 3.34 10.91
C ALA A 52 -13.90 4.51 10.15
N ASN A 53 -13.55 5.75 10.51
CA ASN A 53 -13.86 6.91 9.68
C ASN A 53 -12.83 7.00 8.54
N LEU A 54 -13.26 6.65 7.33
CA LEU A 54 -12.37 6.58 6.17
C LEU A 54 -11.87 7.95 5.70
N ASP A 55 -12.68 9.00 5.87
CA ASP A 55 -12.27 10.36 5.48
C ASP A 55 -11.18 10.87 6.42
N ASP A 56 -11.33 10.63 7.72
CA ASP A 56 -10.32 10.99 8.71
C ASP A 56 -9.04 10.18 8.51
N LEU A 57 -9.19 8.86 8.30
CA LEU A 57 -8.06 7.96 8.04
C LEU A 57 -7.28 8.39 6.80
N ARG A 58 -7.97 8.74 5.70
CA ARG A 58 -7.35 9.23 4.47
C ARG A 58 -6.56 10.52 4.71
N ARG A 59 -7.15 11.51 5.40
CA ARG A 59 -6.47 12.77 5.70
C ARG A 59 -5.22 12.54 6.55
N ASN A 60 -5.35 11.75 7.62
CA ASN A 60 -4.25 11.44 8.53
C ASN A 60 -3.12 10.70 7.82
N LEU A 61 -3.43 9.72 6.96
CA LEU A 61 -2.42 8.98 6.20
C LEU A 61 -1.70 9.87 5.18
N ARG A 62 -2.43 10.71 4.44
CA ARG A 62 -1.81 11.66 3.49
C ARG A 62 -0.86 12.63 4.20
N GLN A 63 -1.29 13.17 5.33
CA GLN A 63 -0.45 14.03 6.16
C GLN A 63 0.80 13.29 6.65
N PHE A 64 0.62 12.11 7.25
CA PHE A 64 1.72 11.32 7.77
C PHE A 64 2.74 10.98 6.68
N VAL A 65 2.29 10.51 5.52
CA VAL A 65 3.15 10.19 4.38
C VAL A 65 3.94 11.43 3.94
N SER A 66 3.28 12.58 3.80
CA SER A 66 3.94 13.82 3.39
C SER A 66 4.98 14.32 4.40
N GLU A 67 4.75 14.12 5.70
CA GLU A 67 5.63 14.60 6.77
C GLU A 67 6.81 13.66 7.04
N ASN A 68 6.62 12.35 6.79
CA ASN A 68 7.56 11.31 7.26
C ASN A 68 8.25 10.54 6.13
N THR A 69 7.94 10.83 4.87
CA THR A 69 8.57 10.17 3.72
C THR A 69 9.55 11.12 3.04
N PRO A 70 10.86 10.82 3.05
CA PRO A 70 11.84 11.58 2.29
C PRO A 70 11.46 11.68 0.81
N VAL A 71 11.67 12.86 0.23
CA VAL A 71 11.47 13.11 -1.20
C VAL A 71 12.84 13.11 -1.88
N ILE A 72 12.94 12.40 -3.00
CA ILE A 72 14.18 12.33 -3.77
C ILE A 72 14.49 13.74 -4.32
N PRO A 73 15.69 14.30 -4.09
CA PRO A 73 16.05 15.62 -4.60
C PRO A 73 15.95 15.71 -6.13
N SER A 74 15.62 16.89 -6.65
CA SER A 74 15.63 17.15 -8.09
C SER A 74 17.02 16.89 -8.67
N GLY A 75 17.08 16.11 -9.76
CA GLY A 75 18.34 15.75 -10.45
C GLY A 75 19.07 14.53 -9.88
N ALA A 76 18.60 13.92 -8.79
CA ALA A 76 19.12 12.65 -8.32
C ALA A 76 18.51 11.48 -9.12
N GLU A 77 19.35 10.59 -9.65
CA GLU A 77 18.96 9.35 -10.34
C GLU A 77 18.80 8.21 -9.32
N VAL A 78 17.81 8.35 -8.43
CA VAL A 78 17.46 7.32 -7.45
C VAL A 78 16.03 6.87 -7.70
N ASP A 79 15.80 5.56 -7.65
CA ASP A 79 14.47 4.98 -7.77
C ASP A 79 13.77 4.87 -6.42
N THR A 80 12.46 5.09 -6.40
CA THR A 80 11.59 4.79 -5.25
C THR A 80 11.67 3.30 -4.88
N GLN A 81 12.01 3.00 -3.62
CA GLN A 81 12.18 1.63 -3.10
C GLN A 81 11.13 1.27 -2.04
N PRO A 82 10.63 0.02 -1.98
CA PRO A 82 9.78 -0.40 -0.88
C PRO A 82 10.56 -0.58 0.43
N THR A 83 9.96 -0.16 1.54
CA THR A 83 10.50 -0.44 2.88
C THR A 83 10.45 -1.92 3.23
N LEU A 84 11.29 -2.36 4.18
CA LEU A 84 11.21 -3.71 4.74
C LEU A 84 9.85 -4.01 5.36
N GLY A 85 9.21 -3.00 5.98
CA GLY A 85 7.86 -3.13 6.53
C GLY A 85 6.84 -3.46 5.45
N PHE A 86 6.87 -2.72 4.34
CA PHE A 86 6.03 -2.99 3.18
C PHE A 86 6.28 -4.39 2.62
N GLN A 87 7.54 -4.76 2.37
CA GLN A 87 7.90 -6.08 1.84
C GLN A 87 7.37 -7.23 2.72
N ARG A 88 7.48 -7.11 4.05
CA ARG A 88 6.95 -8.12 4.99
C ARG A 88 5.43 -8.25 4.90
N VAL A 89 4.70 -7.15 4.74
CA VAL A 89 3.24 -7.19 4.56
C VAL A 89 2.86 -7.96 3.29
N ILE A 90 3.57 -7.70 2.18
CA ILE A 90 3.31 -8.40 0.90
C ILE A 90 3.64 -9.88 1.00
N GLN A 91 4.81 -10.21 1.55
CA GLN A 91 5.21 -11.61 1.73
C GLN A 91 4.21 -12.37 2.60
N ARG A 92 3.73 -11.75 3.68
CA ARG A 92 2.73 -12.37 4.56
C ARG A 92 1.38 -12.57 3.84
N ALA A 93 0.94 -11.61 3.04
CA ALA A 93 -0.28 -11.73 2.25
C ALA A 93 -0.18 -12.89 1.24
N ILE A 94 0.94 -13.00 0.54
CA ILE A 94 1.25 -14.10 -0.39
C ILE A 94 1.21 -15.46 0.32
N MET A 95 1.87 -15.57 1.48
CA MET A 95 1.91 -16.81 2.25
C MET A 95 0.51 -17.25 2.70
N HIS A 96 -0.31 -16.35 3.25
CA HIS A 96 -1.67 -16.68 3.66
C HIS A 96 -2.52 -17.20 2.49
N VAL A 97 -2.42 -16.61 1.30
CA VAL A 97 -3.16 -17.09 0.12
C VAL A 97 -2.65 -18.46 -0.35
N SER A 98 -1.34 -18.72 -0.25
CA SER A 98 -0.77 -20.01 -0.62
C SER A 98 -1.17 -21.16 0.31
N GLU A 99 -1.40 -20.88 1.60
CA GLU A 99 -1.85 -21.89 2.56
C GLU A 99 -3.37 -22.17 2.42
N ILE A 100 -4.17 -21.16 2.06
CA ILE A 100 -5.60 -21.35 1.71
C ILE A 100 -5.77 -22.23 0.47
N LYS A 101 -4.83 -22.22 -0.48
CA LYS A 101 -4.88 -23.07 -1.69
C LYS A 101 -4.44 -24.52 -1.47
N LYS A 102 -3.90 -24.86 -0.29
CA LYS A 102 -3.48 -26.23 0.06
C LYS A 102 -4.48 -26.98 0.93
N ALA A 103 -5.51 -26.29 1.44
CA ALA A 103 -6.66 -26.87 2.12
C ALA A 103 -7.77 -27.18 1.11
#